data_AF-A0A7C3YN42-F1
#
_entry.id   AF-A0A7C3YN42-F1
#
_cell.length_a   1.000
_cell.length_b   1.000
_cell.length_c   1.000
_cell.angle_alpha   90.00
_cell.angle_beta   90.00
_cell.angle_gamma   90.00
#
_symmetry.space_group_name_H-M   'P 1'
#
loop_
_entity.id
_entity.type
_entity.pdbx_description
1 polymer ?
#
loop_
_entity_poly.entity_id
_entity_poly.type
_entity_poly.pdbx_seq_one_letter_code
_entity_poly.pdbx_strand_id
1 'polypeptide(L)'
;LIRNYYNSMNYVDKEIEKFIDKVKSKHPQTIIFIFGDHASGNLEDNKYSSSKFVYNGIIYETVPLFILNNNNKYYESNRIGSLTGIASTILELSGINYDYYSSSYPLLPNYNGDSKFIYYRGIKFEKNELYNAIYKKKKQIF
;
A
#
# COMPACT_ATOMS: atom_id res chain seq x y z
N LEU A 1 -15.65 1.71 19.85
CA LEU A 1 -14.32 1.48 19.24
C LEU A 1 -14.19 2.21 17.89
N ILE A 2 -15.08 1.92 16.94
CA ILE A 2 -15.10 2.51 15.58
C ILE A 2 -15.03 4.04 15.58
N ARG A 3 -15.90 4.73 16.33
CA ARG A 3 -15.86 6.21 16.45
C ARG A 3 -14.48 6.74 16.84
N ASN A 4 -13.86 6.12 17.84
CA ASN A 4 -12.55 6.58 18.34
C ASN A 4 -11.46 6.32 17.29
N TYR A 5 -11.51 5.19 16.59
CA TYR A 5 -10.60 4.91 15.48
C TYR A 5 -10.70 5.98 14.38
N TYR A 6 -11.91 6.31 13.93
CA TYR A 6 -12.08 7.34 12.89
C TYR A 6 -11.70 8.75 13.37
N ASN A 7 -11.93 9.07 14.65
CA ASN A 7 -11.43 10.32 15.23
C ASN A 7 -9.89 10.35 15.27
N SER A 8 -9.25 9.24 15.61
CA SER A 8 -7.79 9.11 15.55
C SER A 8 -7.27 9.23 14.11
N MET A 9 -7.94 8.62 13.13
CA MET A 9 -7.56 8.75 11.72
C MET A 9 -7.71 10.19 11.22
N ASN A 10 -8.75 10.92 11.63
CA ASN A 10 -8.90 12.36 11.32
C ASN A 10 -7.77 13.19 11.94
N TYR A 11 -7.39 12.89 13.18
CA TYR A 11 -6.23 13.53 13.80
C TYR A 11 -4.94 13.24 13.01
N VAL A 12 -4.69 11.98 12.67
CA VAL A 12 -3.51 11.57 11.87
C VAL A 12 -3.48 12.27 10.52
N ASP A 13 -4.62 12.34 9.81
CA ASP A 13 -4.75 13.01 8.52
C ASP A 13 -4.31 14.49 8.59
N LYS A 14 -4.79 15.23 9.62
CA LYS A 14 -4.40 16.62 9.86
C LYS A 14 -2.92 16.79 10.19
N GLU A 15 -2.32 15.87 10.95
CA GLU A 15 -0.89 15.95 11.27
C GLU A 15 -0.03 15.58 10.05
N ILE A 16 -0.49 14.65 9.21
CA ILE A 16 0.14 14.32 7.92
C ILE A 16 0.13 15.53 7.00
N GLU A 17 -1.00 16.25 6.87
CA GLU A 17 -1.10 17.49 6.08
C GLU A 17 -0.04 18.52 6.52
N LYS A 18 -0.02 18.87 7.82
CA LYS A 18 0.97 19.81 8.39
C LYS A 18 2.41 19.37 8.14
N PHE A 19 2.67 18.07 8.27
CA PHE A 19 4.01 17.50 8.03
C PHE A 19 4.42 17.66 6.56
N ILE A 20 3.56 17.27 5.62
CA ILE A 20 3.82 17.36 4.19
C ILE A 20 4.05 18.82 3.79
N ASP A 21 3.20 19.74 4.22
CA ASP A 21 3.33 21.17 3.91
C ASP A 21 4.68 21.73 4.38
N LYS A 22 5.09 21.36 5.60
CA LYS A 22 6.37 21.78 6.16
C LYS A 22 7.58 21.17 5.46
N VAL A 23 7.50 19.90 5.05
CA VAL A 23 8.57 19.26 4.27
C VAL A 23 8.64 19.86 2.87
N LYS A 24 7.53 19.96 2.15
CA LYS A 24 7.48 20.44 0.77
C LYS A 24 7.82 21.92 0.63
N SER A 25 7.51 22.75 1.64
CA SER A 25 7.93 24.16 1.64
C SER A 25 9.45 24.35 1.73
N LYS A 26 10.17 23.41 2.35
CA LYS A 26 11.64 23.46 2.49
C LYS A 26 12.38 22.60 1.45
N HIS A 27 11.77 21.48 1.09
CA HIS A 27 12.33 20.44 0.22
C HIS A 27 11.27 20.02 -0.81
N PRO A 28 10.98 20.87 -1.82
CA PRO A 28 9.90 20.65 -2.77
C PRO A 28 10.09 19.37 -3.62
N GLN A 29 11.34 18.91 -3.77
CA GLN A 29 11.68 17.70 -4.52
C GLN A 29 11.62 16.41 -3.68
N THR A 30 11.32 16.48 -2.38
CA THR A 30 11.21 15.28 -1.54
C THR A 30 10.06 14.40 -2.01
N ILE A 31 10.34 13.10 -2.15
CA ILE A 31 9.33 12.06 -2.37
C ILE A 31 8.89 11.55 -1.00
N ILE A 32 7.58 11.54 -0.74
CA ILE A 32 7.03 11.13 0.56
C ILE A 32 6.24 9.83 0.38
N PHE A 33 6.57 8.82 1.18
CA PHE A 33 5.85 7.57 1.25
C PHE A 33 4.97 7.56 2.50
N ILE A 34 3.68 7.26 2.33
CA ILE A 34 2.72 7.10 3.42
C ILE A 34 2.11 5.71 3.27
N PHE A 35 2.32 4.84 4.24
CA PHE A 35 1.79 3.47 4.18
C PHE A 35 1.36 2.99 5.56
N GLY A 36 0.37 2.10 5.60
CA GLY A 36 0.05 1.34 6.80
C GLY A 36 1.00 0.14 6.93
N ASP A 37 1.38 -0.20 8.16
CA ASP A 37 2.22 -1.36 8.46
C ASP A 37 1.38 -2.65 8.60
N HIS A 38 0.19 -2.55 9.16
CA HIS A 38 -0.79 -3.64 9.25
C HIS A 38 -2.23 -3.11 9.23
N ALA A 39 -3.18 -4.01 8.99
CA ALA A 39 -4.59 -3.68 9.09
C ALA A 39 -5.01 -3.55 10.56
N SER A 40 -5.84 -2.54 10.85
CA SER A 40 -6.47 -2.39 12.15
C SER A 40 -7.26 -3.65 12.53
N GLY A 41 -7.44 -3.88 13.84
CA GLY A 41 -8.09 -5.08 14.38
C GLY A 41 -9.57 -5.22 13.98
N ASN A 42 -10.39 -5.83 14.83
CA ASN A 42 -11.82 -6.04 14.53
C ASN A 42 -12.61 -4.71 14.59
N LEU A 43 -12.46 -3.90 13.55
CA LEU A 43 -13.24 -2.69 13.26
C LEU A 43 -14.27 -3.04 12.20
N GLU A 44 -15.24 -3.84 12.60
CA GLU A 44 -16.30 -4.31 11.72
C GLU A 44 -17.65 -4.18 12.41
N ASP A 45 -18.61 -3.61 11.69
CA ASP A 45 -20.03 -3.56 12.04
C ASP A 45 -20.87 -3.50 10.75
N ASN A 46 -22.17 -3.23 10.87
CA ASN A 46 -23.07 -3.17 9.71
C ASN A 46 -22.74 -2.04 8.70
N LYS A 47 -21.84 -1.11 9.04
CA LYS A 47 -21.47 0.06 8.22
C LYS A 47 -19.99 0.05 7.82
N TYR A 48 -19.14 -0.58 8.62
CA TYR A 48 -17.70 -0.59 8.43
C TYR A 48 -17.19 -2.01 8.28
N SER A 49 -16.31 -2.23 7.30
CA SER A 49 -15.70 -3.53 7.06
C SER A 49 -14.21 -3.50 7.40
N SER A 50 -13.71 -4.61 7.94
CA SER A 50 -12.27 -4.78 8.15
C SER A 50 -11.53 -4.78 6.81
N SER A 51 -10.27 -4.33 6.79
CA SER A 51 -9.37 -4.51 5.63
C SER A 51 -8.66 -5.87 5.63
N LYS A 52 -9.02 -6.78 6.56
CA LYS A 52 -8.54 -8.17 6.63
C LYS A 52 -9.52 -9.15 5.97
N PHE A 53 -9.04 -10.15 5.25
CA PHE A 53 -9.91 -11.19 4.67
C PHE A 53 -9.24 -12.56 4.66
N VAL A 54 -10.05 -13.61 4.66
CA VAL A 54 -9.57 -14.99 4.55
C VAL A 54 -9.73 -15.47 3.11
N TYR A 55 -8.67 -16.02 2.53
CA TYR A 55 -8.71 -16.65 1.22
C TYR A 55 -7.83 -17.91 1.24
N ASN A 56 -8.38 -19.06 0.84
CA ASN A 56 -7.72 -20.37 0.92
C ASN A 56 -7.08 -20.67 2.30
N GLY A 57 -7.78 -20.32 3.38
CA GLY A 57 -7.31 -20.54 4.76
C GLY A 57 -6.21 -19.61 5.25
N ILE A 58 -5.79 -18.63 4.44
CA ILE A 58 -4.78 -17.63 4.79
C ILE A 58 -5.47 -16.29 5.07
N ILE A 59 -5.05 -15.60 6.13
CA ILE A 59 -5.48 -14.23 6.45
C ILE A 59 -4.61 -13.25 5.68
N TYR A 60 -5.25 -12.39 4.89
CA TYR A 60 -4.63 -11.29 4.16
C TYR A 60 -5.03 -9.97 4.77
N GLU A 61 -4.11 -9.02 4.75
CA GLU A 61 -4.32 -7.66 5.23
C GLU A 61 -4.00 -6.68 4.11
N THR A 62 -4.93 -5.76 3.84
CA THR A 62 -4.68 -4.67 2.89
C THR A 62 -4.50 -3.36 3.65
N VAL A 63 -3.45 -2.62 3.31
CA VAL A 63 -3.06 -1.35 3.90
C VAL A 63 -2.91 -0.29 2.80
N PRO A 64 -3.12 1.00 3.11
CA PRO A 64 -2.88 2.06 2.13
C PRO A 64 -1.40 2.19 1.79
N LEU A 65 -1.11 2.62 0.57
CA LEU A 65 0.19 3.10 0.12
C LEU A 65 -0.03 4.33 -0.76
N PHE A 66 0.56 5.45 -0.36
CA PHE A 66 0.65 6.67 -1.14
C PHE A 66 2.12 7.01 -1.38
N ILE A 67 2.46 7.32 -2.62
CA ILE A 67 3.78 7.81 -3.02
C ILE A 67 3.56 9.21 -3.59
N LEU A 68 3.91 10.22 -2.80
CA LEU A 68 3.76 11.62 -3.18
C LEU A 68 5.05 12.12 -3.81
N ASN A 69 5.00 12.37 -5.11
CA ASN A 69 6.07 13.00 -5.88
C ASN A 69 5.51 14.20 -6.65
N ASN A 70 6.35 14.89 -7.42
CA ASN A 70 5.93 16.05 -8.22
C ASN A 70 5.31 15.65 -9.57
N ASN A 71 4.96 14.36 -9.76
CA ASN A 71 4.41 13.86 -11.01
C ASN A 71 2.87 13.91 -10.99
N ASN A 72 2.28 13.49 -12.11
CA ASN A 72 0.84 13.42 -12.27
C ASN A 72 0.17 12.46 -11.26
N LYS A 73 -1.05 12.81 -10.89
CA LYS A 73 -1.91 11.97 -10.06
C LYS A 73 -2.14 10.62 -10.73
N TYR A 74 -1.77 9.54 -10.04
CA TYR A 74 -1.94 8.17 -10.49
C TYR A 74 -2.71 7.37 -9.44
N TYR A 75 -3.65 6.54 -9.91
CA TYR A 75 -4.37 5.58 -9.08
C TYR A 75 -4.13 4.18 -9.65
N GLU A 76 -3.55 3.32 -8.82
CA GLU A 76 -3.38 1.92 -9.17
C GLU A 76 -4.74 1.21 -9.12
N SER A 77 -5.13 0.60 -10.24
CA SER A 77 -6.42 -0.06 -10.40
C SER A 77 -6.33 -1.48 -10.94
N ASN A 78 -5.14 -1.95 -11.30
CA ASN A 78 -4.96 -3.26 -11.94
C ASN A 78 -3.78 -4.08 -11.40
N ARG A 79 -2.99 -3.55 -10.46
CA ARG A 79 -1.87 -4.28 -9.85
C ARG A 79 -2.00 -4.45 -8.34
N ILE A 80 -1.31 -5.48 -7.85
CA ILE A 80 -1.07 -5.71 -6.43
C ILE A 80 0.41 -5.58 -6.13
N GLY A 81 0.68 -4.91 -5.01
CA GLY A 81 1.98 -4.84 -4.38
C GLY A 81 2.01 -5.55 -3.03
N SER A 82 3.22 -5.78 -2.56
CA SER A 82 3.52 -6.15 -1.17
C SER A 82 4.34 -5.01 -0.55
N LEU A 83 4.26 -4.84 0.78
CA LEU A 83 5.10 -3.89 1.52
C LEU A 83 6.60 -4.12 1.26
N THR A 84 6.99 -5.35 0.92
CA THR A 84 8.38 -5.71 0.56
C THR A 84 8.87 -5.01 -0.72
N GLY A 85 7.97 -4.50 -1.56
CA GLY A 85 8.30 -3.71 -2.75
C GLY A 85 8.66 -2.26 -2.46
N ILE A 86 8.42 -1.75 -1.24
CA ILE A 86 8.69 -0.35 -0.90
C ILE A 86 10.18 -0.02 -1.02
N ALA A 87 11.07 -0.88 -0.50
CA ALA A 87 12.51 -0.66 -0.56
C ALA A 87 13.03 -0.56 -2.01
N SER A 88 12.64 -1.50 -2.88
CA SER A 88 12.98 -1.43 -4.32
C SER A 88 12.38 -0.20 -5.00
N THR A 89 11.20 0.25 -4.56
CA THR A 89 10.57 1.48 -5.10
C THR A 89 11.38 2.72 -4.74
N ILE A 90 11.89 2.80 -3.51
CA ILE A 90 12.75 3.91 -3.06
C ILE A 90 14.05 3.91 -3.87
N LEU A 91 14.68 2.74 -4.02
CA LEU A 91 15.91 2.61 -4.81
C LEU A 91 15.69 3.06 -6.26
N GLU A 92 14.62 2.58 -6.89
CA GLU A 92 14.25 2.98 -8.26
C GLU A 92 14.03 4.50 -8.39
N LEU A 93 13.29 5.11 -7.45
CA LEU A 93 13.04 6.55 -7.46
C LEU A 93 14.26 7.40 -7.10
N SER A 94 15.28 6.82 -6.45
CA SER A 94 16.48 7.56 -6.05
C SER A 94 17.42 7.87 -7.23
N GLY A 95 17.28 7.14 -8.35
CA GLY A 95 18.13 7.31 -9.52
C GLY A 95 19.58 6.87 -9.33
N ILE A 96 19.91 6.19 -8.22
CA ILE A 96 21.24 5.62 -7.99
C ILE A 96 21.33 4.22 -8.63
N ASN A 97 22.54 3.81 -9.01
CA ASN A 97 22.78 2.41 -9.36
C ASN A 97 22.78 1.56 -8.07
N TYR A 98 22.08 0.42 -8.09
CA TYR A 98 21.97 -0.45 -6.94
C TYR A 98 21.94 -1.92 -7.36
N ASP A 99 22.50 -2.77 -6.50
CA ASP A 99 22.23 -4.21 -6.49
C ASP A 99 21.28 -4.50 -5.33
N TYR A 100 20.15 -5.17 -5.60
CA TYR A 100 19.14 -5.45 -4.59
C TYR A 100 18.73 -6.93 -4.62
N TYR A 101 19.16 -7.67 -3.61
CA TYR A 101 18.88 -9.09 -3.46
C TYR A 101 17.53 -9.30 -2.75
N SER A 102 16.44 -9.13 -3.49
CA SER A 102 15.09 -9.36 -3.01
C SER A 102 14.22 -9.96 -4.10
N SER A 103 13.22 -10.74 -3.71
CA SER A 103 12.18 -11.26 -4.60
C SER A 103 11.09 -10.22 -4.90
N SER A 104 11.24 -8.99 -4.43
CA SER A 104 10.26 -7.90 -4.55
C SER A 104 10.64 -6.95 -5.67
N TYR A 105 9.64 -6.27 -6.22
CA TYR A 105 9.77 -5.36 -7.36
C TYR A 105 9.24 -3.96 -6.98
N PRO A 106 9.73 -2.90 -7.64
CA PRO A 106 9.20 -1.54 -7.51
C PRO A 106 7.69 -1.45 -7.76
N LEU A 107 7.01 -0.68 -6.91
CA LEU A 107 5.57 -0.42 -6.92
C LEU A 107 5.21 0.81 -7.79
N LEU A 108 6.05 1.13 -8.79
CA LEU A 108 5.84 2.26 -9.69
C LEU A 108 4.93 1.88 -10.86
N PRO A 109 4.10 2.82 -11.36
CA PRO A 109 3.36 2.60 -12.60
C PRO A 109 4.33 2.31 -13.75
N ASN A 110 3.99 1.33 -14.59
CA ASN A 110 4.77 0.94 -15.78
C ASN A 110 6.17 0.36 -15.51
N TYR A 111 6.45 -0.17 -14.31
CA TYR A 111 7.67 -0.92 -14.08
C TYR A 111 7.68 -2.22 -14.92
N ASN A 112 8.59 -2.33 -15.88
CA ASN A 112 8.63 -3.44 -16.85
C ASN A 112 9.15 -4.76 -16.26
N GLY A 113 9.82 -4.72 -15.11
CA GLY A 113 10.30 -5.92 -14.41
C GLY A 113 9.26 -6.57 -13.51
N ASP A 114 7.97 -6.27 -13.70
CA ASP A 114 6.94 -6.71 -12.77
C ASP A 114 6.70 -8.22 -12.84
N SER A 115 7.01 -8.94 -11.76
CA SER A 115 6.79 -10.38 -11.65
C SER A 115 5.29 -10.69 -11.65
N LYS A 116 4.87 -11.85 -12.19
CA LYS A 116 3.49 -12.35 -12.01
C LYS A 116 3.18 -12.78 -10.58
N PHE A 117 4.22 -12.90 -9.75
CA PHE A 117 4.15 -13.46 -8.41
C PHE A 117 4.60 -12.49 -7.33
N ILE A 118 4.02 -12.66 -6.13
CA ILE A 118 4.52 -12.09 -4.89
C ILE A 118 5.06 -13.23 -4.04
N TYR A 119 6.27 -13.07 -3.53
CA TYR A 119 6.87 -14.03 -2.59
C TYR A 119 6.80 -13.46 -1.18
N TYR A 120 6.22 -14.22 -0.26
CA TYR A 120 6.13 -13.83 1.14
C TYR A 120 6.38 -15.05 2.03
N ARG A 121 7.40 -14.97 2.88
CA ARG A 121 7.83 -16.06 3.79
C ARG A 121 8.00 -17.42 3.09
N GLY A 122 8.62 -17.41 1.90
CA GLY A 122 8.85 -18.62 1.10
C GLY A 122 7.62 -19.14 0.34
N ILE A 123 6.45 -18.54 0.54
CA ILE A 123 5.22 -18.87 -0.19
C ILE A 123 5.12 -17.98 -1.43
N LYS A 124 4.73 -18.60 -2.54
CA LYS A 124 4.54 -17.95 -3.84
C LYS A 124 3.04 -17.71 -4.05
N PHE A 125 2.67 -16.45 -4.30
CA PHE A 125 1.30 -16.03 -4.56
C PHE A 125 1.17 -15.48 -5.97
N GLU A 126 0.11 -15.86 -6.70
CA GLU A 126 -0.24 -15.24 -7.98
C GLU A 126 -0.98 -13.93 -7.76
N LYS A 127 -0.50 -12.85 -8.40
CA LYS A 127 -1.10 -11.53 -8.24
C LYS A 127 -2.53 -11.45 -8.74
N ASN A 128 -2.84 -12.14 -9.84
CA ASN A 128 -4.19 -12.15 -10.40
C ASN A 128 -5.18 -12.82 -9.45
N GLU A 129 -4.77 -13.90 -8.77
CA GLU A 129 -5.60 -14.55 -7.76
C GLU A 129 -5.83 -13.64 -6.56
N LEU A 130 -4.77 -13.00 -6.05
CA LEU A 130 -4.88 -12.03 -4.96
C LEU A 130 -5.77 -10.84 -5.35
N TYR A 131 -5.67 -10.35 -6.59
CA TYR A 131 -6.46 -9.23 -7.10
C TYR A 131 -7.92 -9.58 -7.15
N ASN A 132 -8.23 -10.76 -7.68
CA ASN A 132 -9.58 -11.29 -7.68
C ASN A 132 -10.10 -11.52 -6.26
N ALA A 133 -9.28 -11.96 -5.31
CA ALA A 133 -9.68 -12.13 -3.91
C ALA A 133 -10.03 -10.79 -3.24
N ILE A 134 -9.17 -9.77 -3.39
CA ILE A 134 -9.42 -8.40 -2.88
C ILE A 134 -10.68 -7.81 -3.53
N TYR A 135 -10.83 -7.96 -4.85
CA TYR A 135 -11.95 -7.39 -5.59
C TYR A 135 -13.28 -8.10 -5.30
N LYS A 136 -13.29 -9.44 -5.17
CA LYS A 136 -14.47 -10.20 -4.74
C LYS A 136 -14.95 -9.75 -3.37
N LYS A 137 -14.03 -9.47 -2.45
CA LYS A 137 -14.39 -8.90 -1.14
C LYS A 137 -15.05 -7.53 -1.29
N LYS A 138 -14.50 -6.62 -2.11
CA LYS A 138 -15.12 -5.31 -2.37
C LYS A 138 -16.57 -5.44 -2.85
N LYS A 139 -16.87 -6.43 -3.70
CA LYS A 139 -18.23 -6.69 -4.20
C LYS A 139 -19.21 -7.28 -3.18
N GLN A 140 -18.74 -7.85 -2.06
CA GLN A 140 -19.64 -8.33 -1.00
C GLN A 140 -20.08 -7.22 -0.05
N ILE A 141 -19.48 -6.03 -0.17
CA ILE A 141 -19.69 -4.87 0.72
C ILE A 141 -20.65 -3.84 0.07
N PHE A 142 -20.99 -4.01 -1.21
CA PHE A 142 -21.93 -3.17 -1.98
C PHE A 142 -23.04 -4.03 -2.56
#